data_AF-A0A6F8VDX2-F1
#
_entry.id   AF-A0A6F8VDX2-F1
#
_cell.length_a   1.000
_cell.length_b   1.000
_cell.length_c   1.000
_cell.angle_alpha   90.00
_cell.angle_beta   90.00
_cell.angle_gamma   90.00
#
_symmetry.space_group_name_H-M   'P 1'
#
loop_
_entity.id
_entity.type
_entity.pdbx_description
1 polymer ?
#
loop_
_entity_poly.entity_id
_entity_poly.type
_entity_poly.pdbx_seq_one_letter_code
_entity_poly.pdbx_strand_id
1 'polypeptide(L)'
;MNQPLSTQEITSAVSDSLQQDVGDIRTRVRDLTLRALQNRRLEADQIREVVRAVAQGVSLGAEHRAGEVKLALAAALSGLDDALAKAAQATRLALQELLAKSKDFTDQDLKSALDDLKITEQAFLDTLGQVADAASSKIRQELKDAVEHVRRSGTDTGASVKEALSELGNRLSATLQVSKIAGQEAAHTLNSRLAALASGILAGMAEALREKSEPGQK
;
A
#
# COMPACT_ATOMS: atom_id res chain seq x y z
N MET A 1 -7.79 -15.63 16.39
CA MET A 1 -7.02 -14.46 16.81
C MET A 1 -5.74 -14.43 15.98
N ASN A 2 -5.71 -13.68 14.88
CA ASN A 2 -4.44 -13.39 14.21
C ASN A 2 -3.85 -12.17 14.91
N GLN A 3 -2.79 -12.36 15.68
CA GLN A 3 -2.01 -11.21 16.17
C GLN A 3 -1.43 -10.46 14.97
N PRO A 4 -1.38 -9.12 15.02
CA PRO A 4 -0.72 -8.34 13.97
C PRO A 4 0.76 -8.73 13.92
N LEU A 5 1.27 -9.02 12.71
CA LEU A 5 2.69 -9.27 12.50
C LEU A 5 3.47 -8.04 12.99
N SER A 6 4.38 -8.27 13.93
CA SER A 6 5.36 -7.27 14.34
C SER A 6 6.25 -6.90 13.15
N THR A 7 6.82 -5.69 13.18
CA THR A 7 7.77 -5.25 12.15
C THR A 7 8.93 -6.22 11.99
N GLN A 8 9.38 -6.86 13.08
CA GLN A 8 10.44 -7.85 13.04
C GLN A 8 10.02 -9.16 12.36
N GLU A 9 8.79 -9.63 12.57
CA GLU A 9 8.26 -10.79 11.87
C GLU A 9 8.09 -10.53 10.37
N ILE A 10 7.66 -9.31 9.99
CA ILE A 10 7.57 -8.89 8.59
C ILE A 10 8.96 -8.92 7.95
N THR A 11 9.96 -8.29 8.59
CA THR A 11 11.34 -8.25 8.11
C THR A 11 11.90 -9.66 7.91
N SER A 12 11.69 -10.57 8.87
CA SER A 12 12.17 -11.95 8.78
C SER A 12 11.49 -12.71 7.64
N ALA A 13 10.17 -12.69 7.57
CA ALA A 13 9.41 -13.43 6.55
C ALA A 13 9.74 -12.97 5.12
N VAL A 14 9.97 -11.66 4.94
CA VAL A 14 10.38 -11.11 3.64
C VAL A 14 11.83 -11.51 3.31
N SER A 15 12.74 -11.44 4.27
CA SER A 15 14.12 -11.91 4.10
C SER A 15 14.18 -13.37 3.67
N ASP A 16 13.41 -14.24 4.32
CA ASP A 16 13.33 -15.66 4.00
C ASP A 16 12.76 -15.89 2.59
N SER A 17 11.78 -15.08 2.18
CA SER A 17 11.19 -15.16 0.85
C SER A 17 12.21 -14.90 -0.27
N LEU A 18 13.20 -14.04 -0.04
CA LEU A 18 14.25 -13.73 -1.03
C LEU A 18 15.34 -14.79 -1.13
N GLN A 19 15.54 -15.56 -0.07
CA GLN A 19 16.53 -16.65 -0.03
C GLN A 19 16.04 -17.91 -0.75
N GLN A 20 14.74 -17.99 -1.02
CA GLN A 20 14.11 -19.06 -1.77
C GLN A 20 14.13 -18.79 -3.30
N ASP A 21 13.61 -19.73 -4.10
CA ASP A 21 13.61 -19.64 -5.57
C ASP A 21 12.94 -18.37 -6.11
N VAL A 22 13.50 -17.84 -7.21
CA VAL A 22 13.12 -16.56 -7.83
C VAL A 22 11.64 -16.49 -8.20
N GLY A 23 11.05 -17.63 -8.60
CA GLY A 23 9.75 -17.71 -9.29
C GLY A 23 8.55 -17.18 -8.52
N ASP A 24 8.67 -16.92 -7.22
CA ASP A 24 7.55 -16.50 -6.37
C ASP A 24 7.90 -15.31 -5.44
N ILE A 25 9.07 -14.67 -5.61
CA ILE A 25 9.51 -13.57 -4.72
C ILE A 25 8.53 -12.41 -4.77
N ARG A 26 8.16 -11.94 -5.97
CA ARG A 26 7.21 -10.83 -6.17
C ARG A 26 5.89 -11.09 -5.44
N THR A 27 5.29 -12.24 -5.69
CA THR A 27 4.01 -12.64 -5.10
C THR A 27 4.09 -12.79 -3.57
N ARG A 28 5.15 -13.40 -3.04
CA ARG A 28 5.32 -13.57 -1.59
C ARG A 28 5.47 -12.23 -0.88
N VAL A 29 6.32 -11.35 -1.41
CA VAL A 29 6.52 -10.00 -0.85
C VAL A 29 5.21 -9.21 -0.91
N ARG A 30 4.47 -9.30 -2.02
CA ARG A 30 3.15 -8.70 -2.15
C ARG A 30 2.17 -9.21 -1.09
N ASP A 31 2.01 -10.53 -0.98
CA ASP A 31 1.05 -11.14 -0.06
C ASP A 31 1.40 -10.86 1.41
N LEU A 32 2.69 -10.90 1.77
CA LEU A 32 3.18 -10.53 3.10
C LEU A 32 2.88 -9.07 3.43
N THR A 33 3.10 -8.17 2.47
CA THR A 33 2.81 -6.74 2.63
C THR A 33 1.31 -6.50 2.81
N LEU A 34 0.47 -7.10 1.97
CA LEU A 34 -1.00 -6.99 2.09
C LEU A 34 -1.48 -7.50 3.45
N ARG A 35 -0.98 -8.65 3.92
CA ARG A 35 -1.31 -9.18 5.25
C ARG A 35 -0.85 -8.25 6.39
N ALA A 36 0.33 -7.64 6.25
CA ALA A 36 0.83 -6.69 7.24
C ALA A 36 -0.03 -5.42 7.31
N LEU A 37 -0.54 -4.96 6.16
CA LEU A 37 -1.42 -3.79 6.05
C LEU A 37 -2.84 -4.07 6.55
N GLN A 38 -3.41 -5.26 6.30
CA GLN A 38 -4.77 -5.64 6.72
C GLN A 38 -4.99 -5.61 8.23
N ASN A 39 -3.93 -5.75 9.02
CA ASN A 39 -4.03 -5.78 10.48
C ASN A 39 -3.76 -4.41 11.13
N ARG A 40 -3.67 -3.35 10.32
CA ARG A 40 -3.36 -1.97 10.75
C ARG A 40 -4.45 -1.02 10.29
N ARG A 41 -4.54 0.15 10.92
CA ARG A 41 -5.54 1.19 10.62
C ARG A 41 -5.28 1.96 9.31
N LEU A 42 -4.30 1.52 8.51
CA LEU A 42 -3.91 2.13 7.23
C LEU A 42 -3.64 3.64 7.31
N GLU A 43 -3.20 4.09 8.49
CA GLU A 43 -2.72 5.44 8.70
C GLU A 43 -1.33 5.59 8.08
N ALA A 44 -0.99 6.78 7.60
CA ALA A 44 0.26 7.07 6.90
C ALA A 44 1.51 6.56 7.66
N ASP A 45 1.57 6.74 8.97
CA ASP A 45 2.70 6.28 9.79
C ASP A 45 2.78 4.75 9.88
N GLN A 46 1.64 4.07 9.95
CA GLN A 46 1.59 2.61 9.98
C GLN A 46 1.96 1.99 8.64
N ILE A 47 1.58 2.66 7.53
CA ILE A 47 2.01 2.27 6.18
C ILE A 47 3.53 2.41 6.06
N ARG A 48 4.10 3.54 6.52
CA ARG A 48 5.56 3.76 6.55
C ARG A 48 6.30 2.67 7.31
N GLU A 49 5.79 2.26 8.47
CA GLU A 49 6.38 1.18 9.26
C GLU A 49 6.41 -0.15 8.50
N VAL A 50 5.31 -0.52 7.84
CA VAL A 50 5.24 -1.77 7.06
C VAL A 50 6.19 -1.71 5.87
N VAL A 51 6.16 -0.63 5.09
CA VAL A 51 7.05 -0.44 3.95
C VAL A 51 8.52 -0.55 4.38
N ARG A 52 8.87 0.08 5.52
CA ARG A 52 10.23 0.02 6.06
C ARG A 52 10.63 -1.39 6.45
N ALA A 53 9.77 -2.11 7.17
CA ALA A 53 10.02 -3.48 7.58
C ALA A 53 10.21 -4.41 6.36
N VAL A 54 9.34 -4.29 5.36
CA VAL A 54 9.45 -5.07 4.11
C VAL A 54 10.74 -4.73 3.38
N ALA A 55 11.04 -3.45 3.16
CA ALA A 55 12.25 -3.03 2.47
C ALA A 55 13.53 -3.48 3.20
N GLN A 56 13.56 -3.42 4.54
CA GLN A 56 14.65 -3.98 5.34
C GLN A 56 14.77 -5.49 5.17
N GLY A 57 13.65 -6.22 5.16
CA GLY A 57 13.64 -7.66 4.88
C GLY A 57 14.20 -7.98 3.49
N VAL A 58 13.83 -7.19 2.47
CA VAL A 58 14.38 -7.29 1.11
C VAL A 58 15.89 -7.07 1.11
N SER A 59 16.37 -6.03 1.80
CA SER A 59 17.80 -5.77 1.94
C SER A 59 18.53 -6.96 2.58
N LEU A 60 18.04 -7.44 3.73
CA LEU A 60 18.66 -8.56 4.45
C LEU A 60 18.63 -9.87 3.67
N GLY A 61 17.51 -10.19 3.01
CA GLY A 61 17.39 -11.40 2.19
C GLY A 61 18.31 -11.37 0.97
N ALA A 62 18.49 -10.20 0.35
CA ALA A 62 19.41 -10.00 -0.76
C ALA A 62 20.88 -10.20 -0.36
N GLU A 63 21.28 -9.83 0.86
CA GLU A 63 22.65 -10.04 1.36
C GLU A 63 23.03 -11.52 1.47
N HIS A 64 22.07 -12.35 1.87
CA HIS A 64 22.25 -13.78 2.11
C HIS A 64 21.99 -14.64 0.87
N ARG A 65 21.54 -14.03 -0.23
CA ARG A 65 21.24 -14.73 -1.47
C ARG A 65 22.52 -15.16 -2.20
N ALA A 66 22.57 -16.43 -2.60
CA ALA A 66 23.67 -16.98 -3.41
C ALA A 66 23.48 -16.83 -4.93
N GLY A 67 22.24 -16.57 -5.39
CA GLY A 67 21.86 -16.43 -6.80
C GLY A 67 21.75 -14.98 -7.30
N GLU A 68 20.96 -14.75 -8.35
CA GLU A 68 20.82 -13.44 -9.01
C GLU A 68 20.17 -12.36 -8.12
N VAL A 69 20.98 -11.63 -7.36
CA VAL A 69 20.54 -10.58 -6.42
C VAL A 69 19.71 -9.50 -7.13
N LYS A 70 20.14 -9.05 -8.31
CA LYS A 70 19.46 -7.99 -9.06
C LYS A 70 18.02 -8.35 -9.43
N LEU A 71 17.78 -9.56 -9.95
CA LEU A 71 16.43 -10.02 -10.28
C LEU A 71 15.56 -10.19 -9.04
N ALA A 72 16.11 -10.69 -7.95
CA ALA A 72 15.37 -10.82 -6.69
C ALA A 72 14.98 -9.47 -6.10
N LEU A 73 15.88 -8.49 -6.12
CA LEU A 73 15.59 -7.13 -5.68
C LEU A 73 14.49 -6.50 -6.53
N ALA A 74 14.59 -6.58 -7.86
CA ALA A 74 13.55 -6.08 -8.75
C ALA A 74 12.19 -6.76 -8.47
N ALA A 75 12.15 -8.09 -8.38
CA ALA A 75 10.93 -8.84 -8.10
C ALA A 75 10.32 -8.46 -6.74
N ALA A 76 11.15 -8.32 -5.69
CA ALA A 76 10.70 -7.96 -4.36
C ALA A 76 10.15 -6.53 -4.30
N LEU A 77 10.84 -5.56 -4.93
CA LEU A 77 10.38 -4.18 -5.00
C LEU A 77 9.07 -4.05 -5.78
N SER A 78 8.93 -4.78 -6.90
CA SER A 78 7.65 -4.85 -7.61
C SER A 78 6.55 -5.50 -6.77
N GLY A 79 6.86 -6.50 -5.94
CA GLY A 79 5.87 -7.12 -5.05
C GLY A 79 5.37 -6.15 -3.97
N LEU A 80 6.27 -5.35 -3.41
CA LEU A 80 5.93 -4.28 -2.47
C LEU A 80 5.07 -3.20 -3.15
N ASP A 81 5.44 -2.77 -4.35
CA ASP A 81 4.66 -1.81 -5.14
C ASP A 81 3.25 -2.35 -5.47
N ASP A 82 3.13 -3.59 -5.93
CA ASP A 82 1.85 -4.25 -6.20
C ASP A 82 0.91 -4.22 -4.99
N ALA A 83 1.45 -4.48 -3.80
CA ALA A 83 0.66 -4.52 -2.58
C ALA A 83 0.14 -3.12 -2.19
N LEU A 84 0.99 -2.10 -2.33
CA LEU A 84 0.61 -0.71 -2.08
C LEU A 84 -0.39 -0.21 -3.12
N ALA A 85 -0.23 -0.58 -4.39
CA ALA A 85 -1.18 -0.29 -5.45
C ALA A 85 -2.57 -0.91 -5.15
N LYS A 86 -2.60 -2.19 -4.78
CA LYS A 86 -3.85 -2.88 -4.39
C LYS A 86 -4.49 -2.26 -3.16
N ALA A 87 -3.70 -1.84 -2.17
CA ALA A 87 -4.21 -1.13 -0.99
C ALA A 87 -4.82 0.23 -1.38
N ALA A 88 -4.16 1.01 -2.24
CA ALA A 88 -4.68 2.28 -2.75
C ALA A 88 -5.99 2.08 -3.55
N GLN A 89 -6.06 1.04 -4.38
CA GLN A 89 -7.26 0.68 -5.13
C GLN A 89 -8.42 0.29 -4.18
N ALA A 90 -8.16 -0.53 -3.17
CA ALA A 90 -9.16 -0.91 -2.17
C ALA A 90 -9.69 0.31 -1.40
N THR A 91 -8.82 1.25 -1.03
CA THR A 91 -9.20 2.53 -0.43
C THR A 91 -10.07 3.38 -1.33
N ARG A 92 -9.70 3.51 -2.61
CA ARG A 92 -10.53 4.23 -3.59
C ARG A 92 -11.93 3.63 -3.68
N LEU A 93 -12.05 2.32 -3.86
CA LEU A 93 -13.33 1.63 -4.01
C LEU A 93 -14.20 1.76 -2.74
N ALA A 94 -13.60 1.59 -1.56
CA ALA A 94 -14.30 1.76 -0.29
C ALA A 94 -14.84 3.19 -0.12
N LEU A 95 -14.05 4.21 -0.48
CA LEU A 95 -14.49 5.61 -0.47
C LEU A 95 -15.63 5.86 -1.46
N GLN A 96 -15.56 5.30 -2.67
CA GLN A 96 -16.63 5.43 -3.68
C GLN A 96 -17.95 4.84 -3.18
N GLU A 97 -17.90 3.65 -2.59
CA GLU A 97 -19.09 3.01 -2.03
C GLU A 97 -19.69 3.84 -0.89
N LEU A 98 -18.85 4.38 -0.01
CA LEU A 98 -19.32 5.23 1.08
C LEU A 98 -19.96 6.51 0.58
N LEU A 99 -19.35 7.19 -0.39
CA LEU A 99 -19.93 8.39 -1.00
C LEU A 99 -21.25 8.09 -1.73
N ALA A 100 -21.42 6.88 -2.28
CA ALA A 100 -22.67 6.46 -2.91
C ALA A 100 -23.76 6.12 -1.89
N LYS A 101 -23.39 5.58 -0.72
CA LYS A 101 -24.31 5.05 0.30
C LYS A 101 -24.62 6.05 1.43
N SER A 102 -23.74 7.02 1.67
CA SER A 102 -23.80 7.94 2.83
C SER A 102 -23.93 9.39 2.37
N LYS A 103 -24.93 10.10 2.90
CA LYS A 103 -25.07 11.56 2.71
C LYS A 103 -24.16 12.37 3.63
N ASP A 104 -23.50 11.72 4.58
CA ASP A 104 -22.87 12.43 5.70
C ASP A 104 -21.33 12.41 5.65
N PHE A 105 -20.71 11.73 4.69
CA PHE A 105 -19.24 11.77 4.53
C PHE A 105 -18.82 13.17 4.08
N THR A 106 -17.97 13.84 4.85
CA THR A 106 -17.68 15.26 4.61
C THR A 106 -16.56 15.45 3.58
N ASP A 107 -16.53 16.63 2.98
CA ASP A 107 -15.44 17.06 2.10
C ASP A 107 -14.06 17.00 2.81
N GLN A 108 -14.03 17.26 4.12
CA GLN A 108 -12.83 17.18 4.93
C GLN A 108 -12.36 15.73 5.13
N ASP A 109 -13.29 14.80 5.35
CA ASP A 109 -12.97 13.36 5.47
C ASP A 109 -12.39 12.84 4.14
N LEU A 110 -12.98 13.25 3.02
CA LEU A 110 -12.51 12.88 1.69
C LEU A 110 -11.13 13.47 1.41
N LYS A 111 -10.90 14.74 1.75
CA LYS A 111 -9.60 15.38 1.61
C LYS A 111 -8.52 14.67 2.43
N SER A 112 -8.83 14.29 3.67
CA SER A 112 -7.90 13.53 4.52
C SER A 112 -7.50 12.21 3.87
N ALA A 113 -8.48 11.43 3.40
CA ALA A 113 -8.20 10.15 2.77
C ALA A 113 -7.38 10.29 1.47
N LEU A 114 -7.60 11.36 0.69
CA LEU A 114 -6.79 11.66 -0.49
C LEU A 114 -5.36 12.08 -0.15
N ASP A 115 -5.17 12.84 0.94
CA ASP A 115 -3.85 13.23 1.39
C ASP A 115 -3.08 12.01 1.96
N ASP A 116 -3.75 11.09 2.65
CA ASP A 116 -3.18 9.80 3.09
C ASP A 116 -2.72 8.92 1.91
N LEU A 117 -3.48 8.89 0.81
CA LEU A 117 -3.09 8.20 -0.43
C LEU A 117 -1.83 8.81 -1.05
N LYS A 118 -1.71 10.15 -1.11
CA LYS A 118 -0.49 10.80 -1.61
C LYS A 118 0.73 10.49 -0.73
N ILE A 119 0.53 10.48 0.59
CA ILE A 119 1.59 10.17 1.53
C ILE A 119 2.11 8.75 1.31
N THR A 120 1.27 7.82 0.84
CA THR A 120 1.66 6.42 0.61
C THR A 120 2.75 6.28 -0.47
N GLU A 121 2.60 6.93 -1.62
CA GLU A 121 3.61 6.87 -2.69
C GLU A 121 4.92 7.57 -2.25
N GLN A 122 4.81 8.75 -1.63
CA GLN A 122 5.97 9.48 -1.14
C GLN A 122 6.74 8.67 -0.09
N ALA A 123 6.01 8.11 0.88
CA ALA A 123 6.56 7.24 1.91
C ALA A 123 7.26 6.01 1.33
N PHE A 124 6.69 5.42 0.27
CA PHE A 124 7.28 4.28 -0.42
C PHE A 124 8.65 4.62 -0.99
N LEU A 125 8.73 5.62 -1.85
CA LEU A 125 9.98 6.00 -2.52
C LEU A 125 11.05 6.48 -1.54
N ASP A 126 10.66 7.25 -0.52
CA ASP A 126 11.59 7.76 0.49
C ASP A 126 12.15 6.64 1.36
N THR A 127 11.31 5.69 1.77
CA THR A 127 11.73 4.55 2.57
C THR A 127 12.65 3.63 1.80
N LEU A 128 12.37 3.39 0.52
CA LEU A 128 13.27 2.64 -0.36
C LEU A 128 14.65 3.30 -0.46
N GLY A 129 14.72 4.62 -0.61
CA GLY A 129 15.98 5.36 -0.60
C GLY A 129 16.73 5.21 0.72
N GLN A 130 16.05 5.36 1.86
CA GLN A 130 16.64 5.21 3.20
C GLN A 130 17.22 3.81 3.42
N VAL A 131 16.49 2.76 3.00
CA VAL A 131 16.98 1.38 3.13
C VAL A 131 18.14 1.11 2.18
N ALA A 132 18.10 1.65 0.96
CA ALA A 132 19.23 1.57 0.03
C ALA A 132 20.49 2.23 0.59
N ASP A 133 20.37 3.38 1.27
CA ASP A 133 21.51 4.03 1.92
C ASP A 133 22.03 3.26 3.14
N ALA A 134 21.13 2.66 3.92
CA ALA A 134 21.47 1.86 5.10
C ALA A 134 21.99 0.45 4.80
N ALA A 135 21.86 -0.02 3.55
CA ALA A 135 22.28 -1.35 3.14
C ALA A 135 23.79 -1.59 3.29
N SER A 136 24.17 -2.86 3.49
CA SER A 136 25.58 -3.25 3.51
C SER A 136 26.26 -2.95 2.18
N SER A 137 27.58 -2.76 2.22
CA SER A 137 28.38 -2.47 1.02
C SER A 137 28.23 -3.51 -0.09
N LYS A 138 27.85 -4.75 0.26
CA LYS A 138 27.69 -5.88 -0.67
C LYS A 138 26.53 -5.70 -1.65
N ILE A 139 25.42 -5.08 -1.21
CA ILE A 139 24.20 -4.97 -2.03
C ILE A 139 23.73 -3.52 -2.23
N ARG A 140 24.42 -2.55 -1.62
CA ARG A 140 24.05 -1.13 -1.65
C ARG A 140 23.88 -0.58 -3.07
N GLN A 141 24.81 -0.86 -3.97
CA GLN A 141 24.75 -0.32 -5.33
C GLN A 141 23.56 -0.90 -6.09
N GLU A 142 23.36 -2.21 -6.03
CA GLU A 142 22.29 -2.93 -6.69
C GLU A 142 20.92 -2.50 -6.17
N LEU A 143 20.82 -2.25 -4.86
CA LEU A 143 19.60 -1.72 -4.25
C LEU A 143 19.36 -0.27 -4.68
N LYS A 144 20.40 0.58 -4.72
CA LYS A 144 20.27 1.96 -5.24
C LYS A 144 19.83 1.97 -6.70
N ASP A 145 20.43 1.14 -7.54
CA ASP A 145 20.06 0.99 -8.95
C ASP A 145 18.61 0.54 -9.11
N ALA A 146 18.16 -0.40 -8.27
CA ALA A 146 16.78 -0.88 -8.29
C ALA A 146 15.79 0.23 -7.85
N VAL A 147 16.12 0.99 -6.79
CA VAL A 147 15.29 2.12 -6.33
C VAL A 147 15.24 3.24 -7.37
N GLU A 148 16.37 3.58 -7.97
CA GLU A 148 16.48 4.54 -9.06
C GLU A 148 15.68 4.10 -10.29
N HIS A 149 15.70 2.80 -10.61
CA HIS A 149 14.88 2.24 -11.67
C HIS A 149 13.38 2.45 -11.38
N VAL A 150 12.91 2.09 -10.18
CA VAL A 150 11.52 2.30 -9.74
C VAL A 150 11.11 3.78 -9.82
N ARG A 151 11.98 4.69 -9.38
CA ARG A 151 11.73 6.15 -9.48
C ARG A 151 11.57 6.62 -10.92
N ARG A 152 12.36 6.08 -11.85
CA ARG A 152 12.33 6.46 -13.28
C ARG A 152 11.21 5.80 -14.07
N SER A 153 10.90 4.54 -13.79
CA SER A 153 9.82 3.80 -14.48
C SER A 153 8.43 4.24 -14.01
N GLY A 154 8.35 4.85 -12.83
CA GLY A 154 7.08 5.05 -12.13
C GLY A 154 6.67 3.79 -11.37
N THR A 155 5.60 3.94 -10.58
CA THR A 155 5.06 2.91 -9.69
C THR A 155 3.59 2.65 -10.00
N ASP A 156 3.15 1.39 -9.87
CA ASP A 156 1.74 1.02 -9.97
C ASP A 156 0.94 1.65 -8.81
N THR A 157 1.61 1.86 -7.66
CA THR A 157 1.07 2.64 -6.55
C THR A 157 0.74 4.07 -6.98
N GLY A 158 1.70 4.77 -7.61
CA GLY A 158 1.51 6.14 -8.09
C GLY A 158 0.41 6.25 -9.14
N ALA A 159 0.33 5.28 -10.06
CA ALA A 159 -0.77 5.19 -11.03
C ALA A 159 -2.13 5.07 -10.32
N SER A 160 -2.24 4.17 -9.34
CA SER A 160 -3.47 3.95 -8.57
C SER A 160 -3.86 5.16 -7.72
N VAL A 161 -2.88 5.83 -7.09
CA VAL A 161 -3.10 7.06 -6.31
C VAL A 161 -3.58 8.20 -7.22
N LYS A 162 -2.97 8.36 -8.40
CA LYS A 162 -3.37 9.37 -9.39
C LYS A 162 -4.79 9.14 -9.90
N GLU A 163 -5.16 7.89 -10.16
CA GLU A 163 -6.53 7.52 -10.54
C GLU A 163 -7.52 7.90 -9.43
N ALA A 164 -7.23 7.52 -8.18
CA ALA A 164 -8.06 7.86 -7.03
C ALA A 164 -8.25 9.37 -6.86
N LEU A 165 -7.17 10.14 -6.99
CA LEU A 165 -7.22 11.60 -6.89
C LEU A 165 -8.07 12.23 -7.99
N SER A 166 -7.94 11.74 -9.22
CA SER A 166 -8.67 12.27 -10.36
C SER A 166 -10.18 12.02 -10.22
N GLU A 167 -10.57 10.80 -9.85
CA GLU A 167 -11.97 10.43 -9.76
C GLU A 167 -12.69 11.03 -8.54
N LEU A 168 -12.04 11.00 -7.38
CA LEU A 168 -12.61 11.55 -6.15
C LEU A 168 -12.55 13.08 -6.11
N GLY A 169 -11.50 13.69 -6.67
CA GLY A 169 -11.38 15.15 -6.77
C GLY A 169 -12.42 15.78 -7.70
N ASN A 170 -12.75 15.11 -8.81
CA ASN A 170 -13.84 15.52 -9.70
C ASN A 170 -15.20 15.51 -8.97
N ARG A 171 -15.43 14.52 -8.09
CA ARG A 171 -16.65 14.43 -7.28
C ARG A 171 -16.72 15.50 -6.19
N LEU A 172 -15.62 15.75 -5.48
CA LEU A 172 -15.53 16.83 -4.48
C LEU A 172 -15.88 18.20 -5.08
N SER A 173 -15.36 18.49 -6.27
CA SER A 173 -15.64 19.74 -6.99
C SER A 173 -17.12 19.87 -7.40
N ALA A 174 -17.78 18.76 -7.73
CA ALA A 174 -19.20 18.73 -8.06
C ALA A 174 -20.10 18.95 -6.83
N THR A 175 -19.73 18.40 -5.67
CA THR A 175 -20.50 18.54 -4.41
C THR A 175 -20.40 19.96 -3.83
N LEU A 176 -19.23 20.60 -3.89
CA LEU A 176 -19.03 21.99 -3.42
C LEU A 176 -19.92 23.01 -4.16
N GLN A 177 -20.32 22.75 -5.41
CA GLN A 177 -21.30 23.57 -6.14
C GLN A 177 -22.73 23.39 -5.60
N VAL A 178 -23.05 22.24 -5.01
CA VAL A 178 -24.39 21.89 -4.47
C VAL A 178 -24.53 22.29 -3.00
N SER A 179 -23.43 22.29 -2.22
CA SER A 179 -23.43 22.54 -0.76
C SER A 179 -23.64 24.00 -0.33
N LYS A 180 -23.85 24.97 -1.24
CA LYS A 180 -24.23 26.33 -0.86
C LYS A 180 -25.63 26.45 -0.23
N ILE A 181 -26.42 25.37 -0.14
CA ILE A 181 -27.85 25.43 0.24
C ILE A 181 -28.21 24.69 1.55
N ALA A 182 -27.34 23.88 2.17
CA ALA A 182 -27.73 23.14 3.38
C ALA A 182 -26.80 23.44 4.57
N GLY A 183 -27.20 24.43 5.36
CA GLY A 183 -26.63 24.70 6.67
C GLY A 183 -27.30 23.84 7.75
N GLN A 184 -26.46 23.29 8.62
CA GLN A 184 -26.77 22.62 9.90
C GLN A 184 -27.36 21.20 9.83
N GLU A 185 -26.50 20.19 9.99
CA GLU A 185 -26.39 19.35 11.20
C GLU A 185 -25.36 18.24 10.96
N ALA A 186 -24.25 18.23 11.71
CA ALA A 186 -23.31 17.10 11.71
C ALA A 186 -22.49 17.08 13.01
N ALA A 187 -23.15 16.80 14.13
CA ALA A 187 -22.48 16.33 15.33
C ALA A 187 -22.96 14.90 15.61
N HIS A 188 -22.01 13.96 15.65
CA HIS A 188 -22.13 12.53 15.98
C HIS A 188 -22.41 11.56 14.80
N THR A 189 -21.37 11.17 14.05
CA THR A 189 -21.20 9.81 13.48
C THR A 189 -19.77 9.52 12.95
N LEU A 190 -18.72 9.93 13.67
CA LEU A 190 -17.33 9.63 13.23
C LEU A 190 -17.03 8.12 13.26
N ASN A 191 -17.47 7.38 14.28
CA ASN A 191 -17.06 5.99 14.47
C ASN A 191 -17.65 5.00 13.44
N SER A 192 -18.92 5.15 13.06
CA SER A 192 -19.56 4.21 12.12
C SER A 192 -19.04 4.37 10.69
N ARG A 193 -18.70 5.60 10.28
CA ARG A 193 -18.13 5.92 8.96
C ARG A 193 -16.72 5.37 8.82
N LEU A 194 -15.89 5.56 9.84
CA LEU A 194 -14.54 5.00 9.91
C LEU A 194 -14.58 3.47 9.89
N ALA A 195 -15.51 2.85 10.62
CA ALA A 195 -15.66 1.39 10.61
C ALA A 195 -16.09 0.85 9.24
N ALA A 196 -17.02 1.52 8.56
CA ALA A 196 -17.47 1.13 7.23
C ALA A 196 -16.37 1.31 6.17
N LEU A 197 -15.60 2.39 6.25
CA LEU A 197 -14.42 2.61 5.39
C LEU A 197 -13.40 1.50 5.60
N ALA A 198 -13.00 1.27 6.85
CA ALA A 198 -12.04 0.23 7.19
C ALA A 198 -12.50 -1.15 6.70
N SER A 199 -13.78 -1.48 6.88
CA SER A 199 -14.34 -2.75 6.42
C SER A 199 -14.27 -2.90 4.89
N GLY A 200 -14.57 -1.85 4.14
CA GLY A 200 -14.46 -1.85 2.68
C GLY A 200 -13.03 -2.03 2.19
N ILE A 201 -12.06 -1.37 2.85
CA ILE A 201 -10.65 -1.52 2.50
C ILE A 201 -10.17 -2.94 2.79
N LEU A 202 -10.50 -3.48 3.96
CA LEU A 202 -10.15 -4.84 4.34
C LEU A 202 -10.73 -5.87 3.37
N ALA A 203 -11.97 -5.67 2.91
CA ALA A 203 -12.59 -6.51 1.90
C ALA A 203 -11.83 -6.45 0.56
N GLY A 204 -11.48 -5.26 0.07
CA GLY A 204 -10.71 -5.12 -1.18
C GLY A 204 -9.31 -5.75 -1.10
N MET A 205 -8.64 -5.60 0.05
CA MET A 205 -7.34 -6.25 0.28
C MET A 205 -7.46 -7.78 0.41
N ALA A 206 -8.55 -8.28 1.01
CA ALA A 206 -8.82 -9.70 1.09
C ALA A 206 -9.09 -10.29 -0.30
N GLU A 207 -9.77 -9.55 -1.18
CA GLU A 207 -9.94 -9.94 -2.58
C GLU A 207 -8.61 -9.99 -3.31
N ALA A 208 -7.73 -9.00 -3.13
CA ALA A 208 -6.39 -9.00 -3.73
C ALA A 208 -5.54 -10.22 -3.30
N LEU A 209 -5.71 -10.70 -2.07
CA LEU A 209 -5.10 -11.95 -1.60
C LEU A 209 -5.77 -13.20 -2.20
N ARG A 210 -7.07 -13.14 -2.49
CA ARG A 210 -7.87 -14.25 -3.04
C ARG A 210 -7.77 -14.36 -4.57
N GLU A 211 -7.43 -13.30 -5.29
CA GLU A 211 -7.13 -13.28 -6.73
C GLU A 211 -6.01 -14.28 -7.12
N LYS A 212 -5.26 -14.79 -6.13
CA LYS A 212 -4.28 -15.88 -6.25
C LYS A 212 -4.87 -17.30 -6.07
N SER A 213 -5.99 -17.43 -5.37
CA SER A 213 -6.60 -18.71 -4.97
C SER A 213 -7.54 -19.28 -6.02
N GLU A 214 -7.98 -18.48 -7.00
CA GLU A 214 -8.66 -18.98 -8.19
C GLU A 214 -7.63 -19.16 -9.32
N PRO A 215 -7.12 -20.38 -9.56
CA PRO A 215 -6.55 -20.69 -10.87
C PRO A 215 -7.69 -20.46 -11.87
N GLY A 216 -7.44 -19.61 -12.87
CA GLY A 216 -8.45 -19.14 -13.82
C GLY A 216 -9.44 -20.24 -14.21
N GLN A 217 -10.71 -20.04 -13.85
CA GLN A 217 -11.78 -20.82 -14.45
C GLN A 217 -12.18 -20.15 -15.76
N LYS A 218 -11.68 -20.78 -16.83
CA LYS A 218 -12.07 -20.72 -18.25
C LYS A 218 -11.54 -19.56 -19.08
#